data_AF-L0GYV3-F1
#
_entry.id   AF-L0GYV3-F1
#
_cell.length_a   1.000
_cell.length_b   1.000
_cell.length_c   1.000
_cell.angle_alpha   90.00
_cell.angle_beta   90.00
_cell.angle_gamma   90.00
#
_symmetry.space_group_name_H-M   'P 1'
#
loop_
_entity.id
_entity.type
_entity.pdbx_description
1 polymer ?
#
loop_
_entity_poly.entity_id
_entity_poly.type
_entity_poly.pdbx_seq_one_letter_code
_entity_poly.pdbx_strand_id
1 'polypeptide(L)'
;MTETNAKQAAAESSQSSFEESLAELETLVDRLEKDDLTLEESLAVFSRGVTLTRNCQRALDSAEQRVRILTEQTADAPLEPFVTDD
;
A
#
# COMPACT_ATOMS: atom_id res chain seq x y z
N MET A 1 -0.34 14.14 24.95
CA MET A 1 -0.47 14.68 23.57
C MET A 1 0.76 14.32 22.72
N THR A 2 1.07 13.03 22.54
CA THR A 2 2.24 12.60 21.73
C THR A 2 1.98 11.35 20.88
N GLU A 3 0.85 10.66 21.05
CA GLU A 3 0.57 9.40 20.35
C GLU A 3 0.10 9.58 18.89
N THR A 4 -0.46 10.75 18.53
CA THR A 4 -0.99 11.00 17.18
C THR A 4 0.11 11.16 16.13
N ASN A 5 1.30 11.67 16.49
CA ASN A 5 2.35 12.02 15.54
C ASN A 5 3.08 10.78 14.97
N ALA A 6 3.38 9.78 15.81
CA ALA A 6 4.06 8.56 15.39
C ALA A 6 3.21 7.68 14.45
N LYS A 7 1.89 7.66 14.66
CA LYS A 7 0.94 6.86 13.85
C LYS A 7 0.76 7.43 12.43
N GLN A 8 1.04 8.73 12.25
CA GLN A 8 0.91 9.43 10.97
C GLN A 8 2.19 9.31 10.12
N ALA A 9 3.38 9.41 10.75
CA ALA A 9 4.66 9.18 10.06
C ALA A 9 4.82 7.73 9.55
N ALA A 10 4.33 6.74 10.29
CA ALA A 10 4.33 5.34 9.86
C ALA A 10 3.33 5.07 8.70
N ALA A 11 2.33 5.93 8.53
CA ALA A 11 1.36 5.85 7.45
C ALA A 11 1.96 6.30 6.12
N GLU A 12 2.59 7.48 6.15
CA GLU A 12 3.21 8.09 5.00
C GLU A 12 4.36 7.23 4.49
N SER A 13 5.16 6.65 5.38
CA SER A 13 6.24 5.73 4.97
C SER A 13 5.71 4.46 4.30
N SER A 14 4.60 3.89 4.80
CA SER A 14 3.98 2.71 4.17
C SER A 14 3.42 3.03 2.78
N GLN A 15 2.85 4.23 2.60
CA GLN A 15 2.33 4.69 1.31
C GLN A 15 3.45 4.93 0.30
N SER A 16 4.51 5.67 0.68
CA SER A 16 5.70 5.84 -0.18
C SER A 16 6.29 4.49 -0.58
N SER A 17 6.38 3.54 0.36
CA SER A 17 6.91 2.20 0.07
C SER A 17 6.07 1.39 -0.92
N PHE A 18 4.74 1.60 -0.93
CA PHE A 18 3.82 0.97 -1.86
C PHE A 18 3.98 1.55 -3.25
N GLU A 19 3.93 2.89 -3.37
CA GLU A 19 4.05 3.60 -4.64
C GLU A 19 5.40 3.31 -5.32
N GLU A 20 6.49 3.29 -4.55
CA GLU A 20 7.82 2.90 -5.04
C GLU A 20 7.87 1.45 -5.52
N SER A 21 7.31 0.50 -4.74
CA SER A 21 7.30 -0.91 -5.10
C SER A 21 6.47 -1.18 -6.36
N LEU A 22 5.36 -0.46 -6.53
CA LEU A 22 4.49 -0.56 -7.68
C LEU A 22 5.16 0.02 -8.94
N ALA A 23 5.77 1.20 -8.85
CA ALA A 23 6.48 1.81 -9.97
C ALA A 23 7.66 0.95 -10.44
N GLU A 24 8.39 0.33 -9.51
CA GLU A 24 9.44 -0.61 -9.88
C GLU A 24 8.87 -1.86 -10.56
N LEU A 25 7.74 -2.39 -10.08
CA LEU A 25 7.10 -3.56 -10.67
C LEU A 25 6.66 -3.28 -12.12
N GLU A 26 6.06 -2.12 -12.38
CA GLU A 26 5.70 -1.66 -13.74
C GLU A 26 6.94 -1.62 -14.64
N THR A 27 8.04 -1.06 -14.16
CA THR A 27 9.31 -1.01 -14.90
C THR A 27 9.85 -2.41 -15.21
N LEU A 28 9.68 -3.37 -14.31
CA LEU A 28 10.10 -4.75 -14.53
C LEU A 28 9.22 -5.48 -15.54
N VAL A 29 7.91 -5.21 -15.55
CA VAL A 29 6.98 -5.73 -16.56
C VAL A 29 7.37 -5.19 -17.93
N ASP A 30 7.58 -3.88 -18.07
CA ASP A 30 8.05 -3.26 -19.30
C ASP A 30 9.39 -3.85 -19.79
N ARG A 31 10.23 -4.29 -18.86
CA ARG A 31 11.50 -4.95 -19.20
C ARG A 31 11.29 -6.39 -19.67
N LEU A 32 10.36 -7.14 -19.06
CA LEU A 32 10.02 -8.51 -19.46
C LEU A 32 9.41 -8.59 -20.86
N GLU A 33 8.74 -7.53 -21.30
CA GLU A 33 8.14 -7.45 -22.65
C GLU A 33 9.19 -7.18 -23.76
N LYS A 34 10.45 -6.93 -23.41
CA LYS A 34 11.53 -6.72 -24.38
C LYS A 34 12.19 -8.05 -24.74
N ASP A 35 12.36 -8.29 -26.04
CA ASP A 35 12.99 -9.49 -26.60
C ASP A 35 14.53 -9.57 -26.39
N ASP A 36 15.13 -8.68 -25.60
CA ASP A 36 16.58 -8.58 -25.40
C ASP A 36 17.09 -9.22 -24.09
N LEU A 37 16.20 -9.81 -23.28
CA LEU A 37 16.57 -10.46 -22.04
C LEU A 37 17.13 -11.87 -22.26
N THR A 38 18.29 -12.14 -21.66
CA THR A 38 18.75 -13.51 -21.48
C THR A 38 17.87 -14.27 -20.48
N LEU A 39 17.97 -15.60 -20.47
CA LEU A 39 17.25 -16.44 -19.50
C LEU A 39 17.59 -16.07 -18.05
N GLU A 40 18.86 -15.82 -17.75
CA GLU A 40 19.32 -15.46 -16.41
C GLU A 40 18.74 -14.12 -15.96
N GLU A 41 18.73 -13.12 -16.85
CA GLU A 41 18.11 -11.82 -16.59
C GLU A 41 16.60 -11.94 -16.42
N SER A 42 15.94 -12.76 -17.24
CA SER A 42 14.49 -13.02 -17.13
C SER A 42 14.14 -13.60 -15.76
N LEU A 43 14.93 -14.54 -15.27
CA LEU A 43 14.76 -15.13 -13.93
C LEU A 43 15.03 -14.11 -12.81
N ALA A 44 16.03 -13.26 -12.97
CA ALA A 44 16.34 -12.20 -12.01
C ALA A 44 15.19 -11.17 -11.92
N VAL A 45 14.69 -10.71 -13.07
CA VAL A 45 13.55 -9.78 -13.16
C VAL A 45 12.30 -10.41 -12.55
N PHE A 46 12.00 -11.67 -12.87
CA PHE A 46 10.86 -12.40 -12.29
C PHE A 46 10.96 -12.50 -10.75
N SER A 47 12.12 -12.92 -10.23
CA SER A 47 12.36 -13.04 -8.78
C SER A 47 12.17 -11.71 -8.05
N ARG A 48 12.66 -10.62 -8.65
CA ARG A 48 12.44 -9.26 -8.13
C ARG A 48 10.95 -8.89 -8.17
N GLY A 49 10.26 -9.15 -9.28
CA GLY A 49 8.82 -8.90 -9.42
C GLY A 49 7.98 -9.62 -8.36
N VAL A 50 8.30 -10.88 -8.05
CA VAL A 50 7.65 -11.64 -6.96
C VAL A 50 7.88 -10.96 -5.60
N THR A 51 9.08 -10.43 -5.36
CA THR A 51 9.39 -9.72 -4.12
C THR A 51 8.59 -8.43 -4.00
N LEU A 52 8.54 -7.62 -5.07
CA LEU A 52 7.77 -6.38 -5.10
C LEU A 52 6.28 -6.62 -4.92
N THR A 53 5.72 -7.62 -5.59
CA THR A 53 4.30 -8.01 -5.44
C THR A 53 3.97 -8.33 -3.98
N ARG A 54 4.85 -9.07 -3.28
CA ARG A 54 4.68 -9.35 -1.85
C ARG A 54 4.77 -8.09 -0.99
N ASN A 55 5.61 -7.12 -1.35
CA ASN A 55 5.70 -5.85 -0.64
C ASN A 55 4.40 -5.05 -0.79
N CYS A 56 3.87 -4.96 -2.01
CA CYS A 56 2.60 -4.30 -2.29
C CYS A 56 1.46 -4.92 -1.48
N GLN A 57 1.35 -6.26 -1.46
CA GLN A 57 0.32 -6.94 -0.68
C GLN A 57 0.42 -6.61 0.81
N ARG A 58 1.61 -6.64 1.41
CA ARG A 58 1.78 -6.30 2.83
C ARG A 58 1.40 -4.86 3.15
N ALA A 59 1.70 -3.93 2.25
CA ALA A 59 1.30 -2.53 2.42
C ALA A 59 -0.24 -2.38 2.36
N LEU A 60 -0.90 -3.07 1.42
CA LEU A 60 -2.36 -3.09 1.32
C LEU A 60 -3.01 -3.73 2.57
N ASP A 61 -2.49 -4.86 3.04
CA ASP A 61 -2.98 -5.52 4.26
C ASP A 61 -2.88 -4.58 5.48
N SER A 62 -1.76 -3.85 5.59
CA SER A 62 -1.58 -2.86 6.67
C SER A 62 -2.56 -1.69 6.54
N ALA A 63 -2.79 -1.20 5.33
CA ALA A 63 -3.76 -0.14 5.07
C ALA A 63 -5.19 -0.60 5.43
N GLU A 64 -5.60 -1.80 5.01
CA GLU A 64 -6.90 -2.38 5.34
C GLU A 64 -7.09 -2.52 6.85
N GLN A 65 -6.09 -3.05 7.55
CA GLN A 65 -6.13 -3.18 9.01
C GLN A 65 -6.33 -1.82 9.69
N ARG A 66 -5.66 -0.77 9.20
CA ARG A 66 -5.80 0.57 9.76
C ARG A 66 -7.17 1.17 9.50
N VAL A 67 -7.73 0.98 8.30
CA VAL A 67 -9.11 1.39 7.99
C VAL A 67 -10.09 0.71 8.94
N ARG A 68 -9.96 -0.61 9.11
CA ARG A 68 -10.82 -1.40 10.01
C ARG A 68 -10.79 -0.87 11.45
N ILE A 69 -9.61 -0.62 12.00
CA ILE A 69 -9.45 -0.05 13.34
C ILE A 69 -10.14 1.32 13.45
N LEU A 70 -9.97 2.19 12.44
CA LEU A 70 -10.59 3.52 12.46
C LEU A 70 -12.12 3.44 12.39
N THR A 71 -12.67 2.58 11.53
CA THR A 71 -14.12 2.40 11.39
C THR A 71 -14.74 1.75 12.63
N GLU A 72 -14.10 0.75 13.23
CA GLU A 72 -14.56 0.11 14.46
C GLU A 72 -14.49 1.05 15.68
N GLN A 73 -13.47 1.92 15.75
CA GLN A 73 -13.38 2.98 16.77
C GLN A 73 -14.43 4.08 16.60
N THR A 74 -15.02 4.21 15.41
CA THR A 74 -16.07 5.20 15.13
C THR A 74 -17.46 4.72 15.60
N ALA A 75 -17.61 3.46 16.04
CA ALA A 75 -18.89 2.92 16.54
C ALA A 75 -19.37 3.56 17.86
N ASP A 76 -18.49 4.26 18.59
CA ASP A 76 -18.81 5.02 19.81
C ASP A 76 -19.00 6.53 19.54
N ALA A 77 -18.96 6.95 18.27
CA ALA A 77 -19.35 8.31 17.92
C ALA A 77 -20.88 8.41 17.99
N PRO A 78 -21.45 9.29 18.83
CA PRO A 78 -22.89 9.46 18.89
C PRO A 78 -23.39 9.82 17.50
N LEU A 79 -24.36 9.05 17.00
CA LEU A 79 -25.06 9.36 15.77
C LEU A 79 -25.84 10.66 15.99
N GLU A 80 -25.28 11.78 15.57
CA GLU A 80 -26.05 13.03 15.53
C GLU A 80 -27.09 12.91 14.41
N PRO A 81 -28.38 13.20 14.70
CA PRO A 81 -29.40 13.25 13.67
C PRO A 81 -28.96 14.24 12.59
N PHE A 82 -29.02 13.81 11.33
CA PHE A 82 -28.85 14.73 10.21
C PHE A 82 -30.05 15.68 10.19
N VAL A 83 -29.88 16.88 10.76
CA VAL A 83 -30.90 17.93 10.71
C VAL A 83 -30.88 18.52 9.31
N THR A 84 -31.96 18.30 8.57
CA THR A 84 -32.20 19.04 7.32
C THR A 84 -32.88 20.33 7.75
N ASP A 85 -32.16 21.46 7.69
CA ASP A 85 -32.80 22.77 7.79
C ASP A 85 -33.71 22.94 6.56
N ASP A 86 -35.02 23.05 6.82
CA ASP A 86 -36.08 23.38 5.85
C ASP A 86 -36.04 24.88 5.49
#